data_AF-A0A2V8S855-F1
#
_entry.id   AF-A0A2V8S855-F1
#
_cell.length_a   1.000
_cell.length_b   1.000
_cell.length_c   1.000
_cell.angle_alpha   90.00
_cell.angle_beta   90.00
_cell.angle_gamma   90.00
#
_symmetry.space_group_name_H-M   'P 1'
#
loop_
_entity.id
_entity.type
_entity.pdbx_description
1 polymer ?
#
loop_
_entity_poly.entity_id
_entity_poly.type
_entity_poly.pdbx_seq_one_letter_code
_entity_poly.pdbx_strand_id
1 'polypeptide(L)'
;MIRDLSETLQAILDDAALEKSFPELAAAQIAFERPSDQFSPSQTTINLFLFDIRENTELRAKEPIVERRNGEALIRRPPMRVDCSYLVTAWAAGSTGQELVLAEHELLGQAMQVLARYPTIPEK
;
A
#
# COMPACT_ATOMS: atom_id res chain seq x y z
N MET A 1 -10.62 -4.81 -6.79
CA MET A 1 -10.67 -4.07 -5.51
C MET A 1 -9.40 -4.24 -4.68
N ILE A 2 -9.05 -5.42 -4.16
CA ILE A 2 -7.79 -5.59 -3.39
C ILE A 2 -6.56 -5.39 -4.29
N ARG A 3 -6.58 -6.00 -5.48
CA ARG A 3 -5.55 -5.77 -6.50
C ARG A 3 -5.40 -4.29 -6.83
N ASP A 4 -6.51 -3.60 -7.06
CA ASP A 4 -6.50 -2.17 -7.40
C ASP A 4 -5.87 -1.34 -6.27
N LEU A 5 -6.12 -1.69 -5.00
CA LEU A 5 -5.45 -1.07 -3.86
C LEU A 5 -3.92 -1.26 -3.93
N SER A 6 -3.45 -2.48 -4.21
CA SER A 6 -2.00 -2.73 -4.36
C SER A 6 -1.42 -1.93 -5.53
N GLU A 7 -2.11 -1.88 -6.68
CA GLU A 7 -1.69 -1.11 -7.85
C GLU A 7 -1.68 0.40 -7.58
N THR A 8 -2.63 0.92 -6.79
CA THR A 8 -2.61 2.33 -6.38
C THR A 8 -1.47 2.63 -5.40
N LEU A 9 -1.20 1.76 -4.44
CA LEU A 9 -0.05 1.89 -3.54
C LEU A 9 1.26 1.86 -4.32
N GLN A 10 1.37 0.98 -5.32
CA GLN A 10 2.50 0.95 -6.24
C GLN A 10 2.64 2.29 -6.97
N ALA A 11 1.58 2.78 -7.60
CA ALA A 11 1.62 4.04 -8.35
C ALA A 11 2.01 5.25 -7.48
N ILE A 12 1.63 5.26 -6.21
CA ILE A 12 2.03 6.31 -5.25
C ILE A 12 3.55 6.27 -4.97
N LEU A 13 4.13 5.07 -4.85
CA LEU A 13 5.53 4.89 -4.48
C LEU A 13 6.49 4.90 -5.68
N ASP A 14 5.99 4.56 -6.88
CA ASP A 14 6.71 4.60 -8.16
C ASP A 14 6.59 5.97 -8.89
N ASP A 15 6.08 7.01 -8.23
CA ASP A 15 5.90 8.32 -8.86
C ASP A 15 7.25 9.00 -9.15
N ALA A 16 7.52 9.30 -10.43
CA ALA A 16 8.73 9.99 -10.87
C ALA A 16 8.91 11.39 -10.24
N ALA A 17 7.85 12.03 -9.76
CA ALA A 17 7.93 13.30 -9.04
C ALA A 17 8.71 13.19 -7.71
N LEU A 18 8.89 11.98 -7.19
CA LEU A 18 9.59 11.72 -5.93
C LEU A 18 11.12 11.87 -6.04
N GLU A 19 11.70 11.75 -7.23
CA GLU A 19 13.16 11.68 -7.45
C GLU A 19 13.94 12.81 -6.75
N LYS A 20 13.39 14.03 -6.71
CA LYS A 20 14.05 15.18 -6.09
C LYS A 20 13.99 15.19 -4.57
N SER A 21 12.92 14.66 -3.99
CA SER A 21 12.67 14.74 -2.53
C SER A 21 12.99 13.44 -1.80
N PHE A 22 12.90 12.31 -2.50
CA PHE A 22 13.05 10.97 -1.98
C PHE A 22 13.82 10.10 -2.99
N PRO A 23 15.11 10.41 -3.22
CA PRO A 23 15.89 9.77 -4.27
C PRO A 23 16.06 8.26 -4.06
N GLU A 24 16.25 7.82 -2.81
CA GLU A 24 16.43 6.40 -2.50
C GLU A 24 15.15 5.60 -2.74
N LEU A 25 14.00 6.15 -2.35
CA LEU A 25 12.70 5.54 -2.65
C LEU A 25 12.42 5.53 -4.15
N ALA A 26 12.66 6.64 -4.85
CA ALA A 26 12.41 6.74 -6.29
C ALA A 26 13.27 5.79 -7.13
N ALA A 27 14.44 5.40 -6.61
CA ALA A 27 15.33 4.41 -7.24
C ALA A 27 15.01 2.96 -6.82
N ALA A 28 14.16 2.75 -5.81
CA ALA A 28 13.83 1.43 -5.31
C ALA A 28 12.75 0.74 -6.16
N GLN A 29 12.81 -0.58 -6.25
CA GLN A 29 11.71 -1.37 -6.79
C GLN A 29 10.59 -1.51 -5.76
N ILE A 30 9.35 -1.59 -6.24
CA ILE A 30 8.18 -1.89 -5.40
C ILE A 30 7.76 -3.35 -5.61
N ALA A 31 7.74 -4.11 -4.52
CA ALA A 31 7.33 -5.51 -4.49
C ALA A 31 6.15 -5.73 -3.54
N PHE A 32 5.44 -6.85 -3.70
CA PHE A 32 4.29 -7.25 -2.87
C PHE A 32 4.39 -8.70 -2.38
N GLU A 33 5.62 -9.22 -2.32
CA GLU A 33 5.91 -10.61 -2.00
C GLU A 33 5.97 -10.84 -0.49
N ARG A 34 5.84 -12.09 -0.06
CA ARG A 34 5.98 -12.43 1.37
C ARG A 34 7.45 -12.25 1.78
N PRO A 35 7.77 -11.40 2.79
CA PRO A 35 9.13 -11.29 3.31
C PRO A 35 9.44 -12.56 4.09
N SER A 36 10.19 -13.45 3.47
CA SER A 36 10.64 -14.72 4.03
C SER A 36 12.12 -14.86 3.77
N ASP A 37 12.77 -15.84 4.39
CA ASP A 37 14.22 -16.07 4.21
C ASP A 37 14.62 -16.32 2.74
N GLN A 38 13.66 -16.71 1.89
CA GLN A 38 13.87 -16.92 0.45
C GLN A 38 13.70 -15.64 -0.37
N PHE A 39 13.09 -14.60 0.19
CA PHE A 39 12.92 -13.32 -0.47
C PHE A 39 14.23 -12.53 -0.36
N SER A 40 14.98 -12.48 -1.47
CA SER A 40 16.26 -11.80 -1.57
C SER A 40 16.30 -11.00 -2.86
N PRO A 41 15.78 -9.76 -2.86
CA PRO A 41 15.76 -8.94 -4.05
C PRO A 41 17.19 -8.55 -4.45
N SER A 42 17.48 -8.55 -5.76
CA SER A 42 18.79 -8.20 -6.30
C SER A 42 19.08 -6.70 -6.33
N GLN A 43 18.06 -5.87 -6.09
CA GLN A 43 18.12 -4.41 -6.14
C GLN A 43 17.44 -3.85 -4.89
N THR A 44 17.74 -2.58 -4.57
CA THR A 44 17.06 -1.86 -3.49
C THR A 44 15.54 -1.94 -3.70
N THR A 45 14.81 -2.40 -2.69
CA THR A 45 13.38 -2.73 -2.82
C THR A 45 12.60 -2.30 -1.58
N ILE A 46 11.46 -1.67 -1.78
CA ILE A 46 10.40 -1.55 -0.79
C ILE A 46 9.36 -2.63 -1.08
N ASN A 47 9.12 -3.50 -0.11
CA ASN A 47 8.17 -4.60 -0.23
C ASN A 47 6.96 -4.37 0.68
N LEU A 48 5.76 -4.37 0.10
CA LEU A 48 4.47 -4.20 0.76
C LEU A 48 3.70 -5.52 0.76
N PHE A 49 3.85 -6.30 1.81
CA PHE A 49 3.15 -7.58 1.92
C PHE A 49 1.79 -7.43 2.61
N LEU A 50 0.69 -7.74 1.91
CA LEU A 50 -0.65 -7.78 2.50
C LEU A 50 -0.79 -8.99 3.43
N PHE A 51 -0.59 -8.79 4.73
CA PHE A 51 -0.51 -9.88 5.71
C PHE A 51 -1.83 -10.18 6.42
N ASP A 52 -2.78 -9.25 6.42
CA ASP A 52 -4.07 -9.40 7.09
C ASP A 52 -5.18 -8.64 6.36
N ILE A 53 -6.34 -9.28 6.25
CA ILE A 53 -7.54 -8.76 5.59
C ILE A 53 -8.74 -9.09 6.48
N ARG A 54 -9.47 -8.06 6.94
CA ARG A 54 -10.60 -8.26 7.87
C ARG A 54 -11.80 -7.43 7.46
N GLU A 55 -13.01 -7.96 7.64
CA GLU A 55 -14.21 -7.13 7.53
C GLU A 55 -14.17 -6.05 8.61
N ASN A 56 -14.36 -4.80 8.21
CA ASN A 56 -14.51 -3.70 9.13
C ASN A 56 -15.95 -3.69 9.65
N THR A 57 -16.17 -4.29 10.81
CA THR A 57 -17.51 -4.41 11.40
C THR A 57 -18.02 -3.10 12.00
N GLU A 58 -17.13 -2.14 12.29
CA GLU A 58 -17.50 -0.82 12.80
C GLU A 58 -18.14 0.04 11.72
N LEU A 59 -17.63 -0.04 10.49
CA LEU A 59 -18.17 0.65 9.31
C LEU A 59 -19.26 -0.13 8.58
N ARG A 60 -19.70 -1.26 9.15
CA ARG A 60 -20.73 -2.10 8.54
C ARG A 60 -22.10 -1.45 8.65
N ALA A 61 -22.68 -1.07 7.51
CA ALA A 61 -24.09 -0.74 7.44
C ALA A 61 -24.94 -2.03 7.51
N LYS A 62 -25.95 -2.03 8.39
CA LYS A 62 -26.92 -3.14 8.50
C LYS A 62 -28.17 -2.90 7.65
N GLU A 63 -28.46 -1.65 7.33
CA GLU A 63 -29.65 -1.27 6.58
C GLU A 63 -29.44 -1.43 5.06
N PRO A 64 -30.44 -1.94 4.32
CA PRO A 64 -30.40 -1.96 2.87
C PRO A 64 -30.35 -0.54 2.30
N ILE A 65 -29.52 -0.35 1.28
CA ILE A 65 -29.48 0.91 0.52
C ILE A 65 -30.66 0.89 -0.44
N VAL A 66 -31.58 1.85 -0.28
CA VAL A 66 -32.75 2.02 -1.16
C VAL A 66 -32.47 3.17 -2.11
N GLU A 67 -32.36 2.86 -3.39
CA GLU A 67 -32.23 3.86 -4.45
C GLU A 67 -33.51 3.92 -5.28
N ARG A 68 -34.09 5.11 -5.40
CA ARG A 68 -35.28 5.32 -6.22
C ARG A 68 -34.88 5.95 -7.54
N ARG A 69 -35.20 5.30 -8.65
CA ARG A 69 -34.97 5.83 -9.99
C ARG A 69 -36.18 5.53 -10.87
N ASN A 70 -36.72 6.56 -11.54
CA ASN A 70 -37.87 6.45 -12.45
C ASN A 70 -39.12 5.76 -11.88
N GLY A 71 -39.42 5.96 -10.60
CA GLY A 71 -40.59 5.36 -9.94
C GLY A 71 -40.39 3.93 -9.44
N GLU A 72 -39.25 3.30 -9.73
CA GLU A 72 -38.85 2.01 -9.18
C GLU A 72 -37.86 2.17 -8.02
N ALA A 73 -37.98 1.28 -7.03
CA ALA A 73 -37.06 1.21 -5.90
C ALA A 73 -36.11 0.01 -6.09
N LEU A 74 -34.82 0.30 -6.26
CA LEU A 74 -33.75 -0.68 -6.22
C LEU A 74 -33.26 -0.81 -4.79
N ILE A 75 -33.44 -1.98 -4.19
CA ILE A 75 -32.94 -2.30 -2.85
C ILE A 75 -31.66 -3.10 -3.02
N ARG A 76 -30.54 -2.58 -2.51
CA ARG A 76 -29.23 -3.23 -2.58
C ARG A 76 -28.62 -3.39 -1.20
N ARG A 77 -27.88 -4.49 -1.02
CA ARG A 77 -27.11 -4.72 0.21
C ARG A 77 -25.97 -3.70 0.28
N PRO A 78 -25.67 -3.14 1.46
CA PRO A 78 -24.53 -2.26 1.60
C PRO A 78 -23.22 -2.99 1.25
N PRO A 79 -22.25 -2.28 0.66
CA PRO A 79 -20.96 -2.86 0.34
C PRO A 79 -20.21 -3.30 1.60
N MET A 80 -19.49 -4.42 1.50
CA MET A 80 -18.58 -4.86 2.55
C MET A 80 -17.41 -3.87 2.66
N ARG A 81 -17.09 -3.49 3.91
CA ARG A 81 -15.90 -2.69 4.23
C ARG A 81 -14.83 -3.63 4.74
N VAL A 82 -13.60 -3.44 4.27
CA VAL A 82 -12.49 -4.36 4.55
C VAL A 82 -11.26 -3.54 4.92
N ASP A 83 -10.65 -3.86 6.05
CA ASP A 83 -9.35 -3.36 6.43
C ASP A 83 -8.27 -4.26 5.82
N CYS A 84 -7.33 -3.65 5.10
CA CYS A 84 -6.20 -4.33 4.46
C CYS A 84 -4.91 -3.86 5.11
N SER A 85 -4.25 -4.73 5.87
CA SER A 85 -3.02 -4.39 6.60
C SER A 85 -1.80 -4.87 5.84
N TYR A 86 -0.95 -3.93 5.45
CA TYR A 86 0.32 -4.21 4.76
C TYR A 86 1.49 -4.14 5.75
N LEU A 87 2.41 -5.10 5.63
CA LEU A 87 3.72 -5.07 6.27
C LEU A 87 4.70 -4.49 5.26
N VAL A 88 5.23 -3.31 5.58
CA VAL A 88 6.22 -2.61 4.76
C VAL A 88 7.62 -2.99 5.24
N THR A 89 8.46 -3.49 4.33
CA THR A 89 9.86 -3.87 4.60
C THR A 89 10.78 -3.20 3.59
N ALA A 90 11.99 -2.84 4.01
CA ALA A 90 13.03 -2.29 3.15
C ALA A 90 14.17 -3.27 2.99
N TRP A 91 14.72 -3.31 1.78
CA TRP A 91 15.81 -4.19 1.39
C TRP A 91 16.80 -3.34 0.61
N ALA A 92 17.88 -2.86 1.24
CA ALA A 92 18.86 -2.02 0.55
C ALA A 92 19.92 -2.89 -0.13
N ALA A 93 20.31 -2.53 -1.36
CA ALA A 93 21.39 -3.19 -2.08
C ALA A 93 22.71 -2.42 -1.93
N GLY A 94 23.84 -3.13 -2.03
CA GLY A 94 25.18 -2.52 -2.12
C GLY A 94 25.84 -2.14 -0.78
N SER A 95 25.11 -2.21 0.34
CA SER A 95 25.64 -1.96 1.69
C SER A 95 25.73 -3.24 2.53
N THR A 96 26.53 -3.22 3.59
CA THR A 96 26.65 -4.35 4.53
C THR A 96 26.71 -3.88 5.98
N GLY A 97 26.42 -4.77 6.92
CA GLY A 97 26.53 -4.49 8.36
C GLY A 97 25.63 -3.34 8.80
N GLN A 98 26.17 -2.42 9.60
CA GLN A 98 25.40 -1.30 10.16
C GLN A 98 24.92 -0.31 9.09
N GLU A 99 25.71 -0.10 8.03
CA GLU A 99 25.36 0.80 6.93
C GLU A 99 24.10 0.32 6.20
N LEU A 100 23.98 -1.01 6.01
CA LEU A 100 22.80 -1.63 5.41
C LEU A 100 21.54 -1.30 6.21
N VAL A 101 21.59 -1.49 7.53
CA VAL A 101 20.46 -1.23 8.43
C VAL A 101 20.06 0.25 8.39
N LEU A 102 21.02 1.17 8.34
CA LEU A 102 20.73 2.60 8.26
C LEU A 102 20.12 2.97 6.90
N ALA A 103 20.60 2.41 5.80
CA ALA A 103 20.02 2.61 4.48
C ALA A 103 18.58 2.08 4.40
N GLU A 104 18.30 0.92 4.99
CA GLU A 104 16.93 0.38 5.08
C GLU A 104 16.00 1.28 5.90
N HIS A 105 16.48 1.81 7.03
CA HIS A 105 15.73 2.78 7.83
C HIS A 105 15.46 4.08 7.07
N GLU A 106 16.43 4.59 6.32
CA GLU A 106 16.24 5.76 5.47
C GLU A 106 15.16 5.49 4.41
N LEU A 107 15.24 4.35 3.73
CA LEU A 107 14.28 3.94 2.71
C LEU A 107 12.85 3.84 3.29
N LEU A 108 12.70 3.22 4.47
CA LEU A 108 11.41 3.19 5.20
C LEU A 108 10.93 4.60 5.58
N GLY A 109 11.84 5.47 6.02
CA GLY A 109 11.53 6.85 6.37
C GLY A 109 11.00 7.65 5.18
N GLN A 110 11.56 7.45 4.00
CA GLN A 110 11.08 8.06 2.76
C GLN A 110 9.70 7.50 2.35
N ALA A 111 9.54 6.17 2.36
CA ALA A 111 8.26 5.53 2.04
C ALA A 111 7.13 6.02 2.97
N MET A 112 7.39 6.10 4.27
CA MET A 112 6.43 6.61 5.25
C MET A 112 6.03 8.07 4.98
N GLN A 113 6.99 8.93 4.65
CA GLN A 113 6.72 10.34 4.32
C GLN A 113 5.86 10.50 3.07
N VAL A 114 6.05 9.65 2.05
CA VAL A 114 5.22 9.64 0.85
C VAL A 114 3.81 9.17 1.18
N LEU A 115 3.65 8.01 1.82
CA LEU A 115 2.34 7.46 2.18
C LEU A 115 1.55 8.42 3.10
N ALA A 116 2.22 9.13 4.01
CA ALA A 116 1.58 10.12 4.88
C ALA A 116 0.92 11.29 4.12
N ARG A 117 1.31 11.55 2.86
CA ARG A 117 0.66 12.56 2.00
C ARG A 117 -0.71 12.11 1.50
N TYR A 118 -1.05 10.83 1.65
CA TYR A 118 -2.28 10.23 1.15
C TYR A 118 -3.14 9.68 2.30
N PRO A 119 -3.78 10.56 3.12
CA PRO A 119 -4.68 10.11 4.18
C PRO A 119 -5.93 9.39 3.63
N THR A 120 -6.24 9.60 2.35
CA THR A 120 -7.23 8.87 1.58
C THR A 120 -6.57 8.33 0.31
N ILE A 121 -6.84 7.06 -0.02
CA ILE A 121 -6.32 6.44 -1.24
C ILE A 121 -6.98 7.11 -2.46
N PRO A 122 -6.20 7.66 -3.41
CA PRO A 122 -6.74 8.25 -4.63
C PRO A 122 -7.53 7.24 -5.46
N GLU A 123 -8.54 7.72 -6.18
CA GLU A 123 -9.14 6.94 -7.25
C GLU A 123 -8.13 6.74 -8.38
N LYS A 124 -8.14 5.53 -8.95
CA LYS A 124 -7.24 5.14 -10.04
C LYS A 124 -7.69 5.73 -11.37
#